data_AF-Q033S8-F1
#
_entry.id   AF-Q033S8-F1
#
_cell.length_a   1.000
_cell.length_b   1.000
_cell.length_c   1.000
_cell.angle_alpha   90.00
_cell.angle_beta   90.00
_cell.angle_gamma   90.00
#
_symmetry.space_group_name_H-M   'P 1'
#
loop_
_entity.id
_entity.type
_entity.pdbx_description
1 polymer ?
#
loop_
_entity_poly.entity_id
_entity_poly.type
_entity_poly.pdbx_seq_one_letter_code
_entity_poly.pdbx_strand_id
1 'polypeptide(L)'
;MVEKIKATDGAVFRQLRHNHQLTLAQVADDHNSIAFISKFEQGKSNISFSRLTHLLYRINISVEEFVFIRDLQSGVVPTSNDPNFVYNTLTHRAFVEVLDYQNRFSTQEPTPADYAYFLKKEQECQARYAQDHNRKPASS
;
A
#
# COMPACT_ATOMS: atom_id res chain seq x y z
N MET A 1 -13.97 -1.29 24.87
CA MET A 1 -14.27 -1.94 23.57
C MET A 1 -14.08 -0.89 22.49
N VAL A 2 -13.05 -1.01 21.66
CA VAL A 2 -12.85 -0.13 20.51
C VAL A 2 -13.76 -0.66 19.40
N GLU A 3 -14.66 0.17 18.88
CA GLU A 3 -15.57 -0.22 17.81
C GLU A 3 -14.79 -0.79 16.62
N LYS A 4 -15.22 -1.96 16.12
CA LYS A 4 -14.75 -2.50 14.85
C LYS A 4 -15.31 -1.64 13.72
N ILE A 5 -14.59 -0.60 13.36
CA ILE A 5 -14.87 0.21 12.18
C ILE A 5 -14.74 -0.71 10.96
N LYS A 6 -15.73 -0.70 10.07
CA LYS A 6 -15.57 -1.27 8.72
C LYS A 6 -14.52 -0.40 8.01
N ALA A 7 -13.27 -0.85 7.99
CA ALA A 7 -12.11 -0.08 7.53
C ALA A 7 -12.21 0.21 6.04
N THR A 8 -12.93 1.27 5.67
CA THR A 8 -12.84 1.87 4.34
C THR A 8 -11.57 2.71 4.28
N ASP A 9 -10.99 2.84 3.09
CA ASP A 9 -9.79 3.67 2.88
C ASP A 9 -9.97 5.09 3.46
N GLY A 10 -11.18 5.66 3.32
CA GLY A 10 -11.52 6.96 3.89
C GLY A 10 -11.51 7.00 5.42
N ALA A 11 -12.03 5.96 6.08
CA ALA A 11 -12.03 5.89 7.53
C ALA A 11 -10.61 5.75 8.09
N VAL A 12 -9.77 4.92 7.45
CA VAL A 12 -8.35 4.76 7.80
C VAL A 12 -7.60 6.08 7.59
N PHE A 13 -7.80 6.73 6.45
CA PHE A 13 -7.19 8.03 6.16
C PHE A 13 -7.56 9.09 7.21
N ARG A 14 -8.85 9.17 7.57
CA ARG A 14 -9.35 10.09 8.60
C ARG A 14 -8.62 9.89 9.93
N GLN A 15 -8.47 8.64 10.36
CA GLN A 15 -7.78 8.32 11.59
C GLN A 15 -6.31 8.76 11.54
N LEU A 16 -5.60 8.45 10.46
CA LEU A 16 -4.20 8.85 10.27
C LEU A 16 -4.03 10.37 10.27
N ARG A 17 -4.91 11.09 9.55
CA ARG A 17 -4.90 12.56 9.56
C ARG A 17 -5.07 13.13 10.97
N HIS A 18 -5.98 12.57 11.77
CA HIS A 18 -6.18 13.00 13.16
C HIS A 18 -5.01 12.64 14.07
N ASN A 19 -4.34 11.49 13.86
CA ASN A 19 -3.13 11.10 14.59
C ASN A 19 -1.96 12.07 14.36
N HIS A 20 -1.93 12.72 13.19
CA HIS A 20 -0.97 13.78 12.86
C HIS A 20 -1.47 15.19 13.24
N GLN A 21 -2.59 15.30 13.96
CA GLN A 21 -3.22 16.57 14.36
C GLN A 21 -3.51 17.53 13.19
N LEU A 22 -3.73 17.00 11.98
CA LEU A 22 -4.01 17.82 10.80
C LEU A 22 -5.51 18.06 10.62
N THR A 23 -5.90 19.29 10.32
CA THR A 23 -7.27 19.65 9.92
C THR A 23 -7.50 19.39 8.43
N LEU A 24 -8.76 19.32 7.99
CA LEU A 24 -9.09 19.23 6.56
C LEU A 24 -8.54 20.41 5.76
N ALA A 25 -8.57 21.62 6.34
CA ALA A 25 -8.07 22.83 5.68
C ALA A 25 -6.55 22.77 5.45
N GLN A 26 -5.79 22.17 6.37
CA GLN A 26 -4.34 21.99 6.23
C GLN A 26 -3.97 20.92 5.21
N VAL A 27 -4.85 19.95 4.94
CA VAL A 27 -4.61 18.85 3.99
C VAL A 27 -5.15 19.19 2.59
N ALA A 28 -6.17 20.04 2.49
CA ALA A 28 -6.77 20.41 1.22
C ALA A 28 -5.83 21.25 0.33
N ASP A 29 -6.09 21.21 -0.98
CA ASP A 29 -5.51 22.07 -2.02
C ASP A 29 -6.33 21.98 -3.32
N ASP A 30 -5.77 22.52 -4.40
CA ASP A 30 -6.33 22.52 -5.75
C ASP A 30 -6.61 21.12 -6.29
N HIS A 31 -5.88 20.10 -5.81
CA HIS A 31 -6.14 18.72 -6.18
C HIS A 31 -7.31 18.18 -5.36
N ASN A 32 -7.28 18.34 -4.04
CA ASN A 32 -8.28 17.78 -3.13
C ASN A 32 -8.94 18.86 -2.26
N SER A 33 -10.17 19.23 -2.62
CA SER A 33 -10.95 20.20 -1.83
C SER A 33 -11.37 19.64 -0.47
N ILE A 34 -11.60 20.53 0.51
CA ILE A 34 -12.12 20.18 1.84
C ILE A 34 -13.39 19.32 1.74
N ALA A 35 -14.32 19.72 0.86
CA ALA A 35 -15.58 19.02 0.66
C ALA A 35 -15.37 17.61 0.09
N PHE A 36 -14.41 17.44 -0.82
CA PHE A 36 -14.05 16.13 -1.36
C PHE A 36 -13.46 15.23 -0.27
N ILE A 37 -12.45 15.72 0.46
CA ILE A 37 -11.79 14.94 1.52
C ILE A 37 -12.81 14.53 2.59
N SER A 38 -13.70 15.44 3.00
CA SER A 38 -14.76 15.14 3.97
C SER A 38 -15.70 14.01 3.50
N LYS A 39 -16.12 14.03 2.22
CA LYS A 39 -16.95 12.97 1.64
C LYS A 39 -16.20 11.65 1.55
N PHE A 40 -14.93 11.68 1.13
CA PHE A 40 -14.06 10.51 1.06
C PHE A 40 -13.90 9.87 2.45
N GLU A 41 -13.57 10.64 3.48
CA GLU A 41 -13.41 10.16 4.86
C GLU A 41 -14.68 9.52 5.44
N GLN A 42 -15.85 9.94 4.95
CA GLN A 42 -17.15 9.38 5.34
C GLN A 42 -17.58 8.18 4.48
N GLY A 43 -16.77 7.76 3.50
CA GLY A 43 -17.13 6.71 2.53
C GLY A 43 -18.23 7.12 1.54
N LYS A 44 -18.48 8.43 1.40
CA LYS A 44 -19.50 9.00 0.48
C LYS A 44 -18.94 9.36 -0.90
N SER A 45 -17.64 9.16 -1.12
CA SER A 45 -16.99 9.34 -2.41
C SER A 45 -15.90 8.30 -2.59
N ASN A 46 -15.81 7.75 -3.80
CA ASN A 46 -14.63 7.02 -4.24
C ASN A 46 -13.47 8.00 -4.47
N ILE A 47 -12.26 7.49 -4.42
CA ILE A 47 -11.03 8.23 -4.70
C ILE A 47 -10.21 7.48 -5.75
N SER A 48 -9.53 8.19 -6.64
CA SER A 48 -8.55 7.59 -7.54
C SER A 48 -7.21 7.38 -6.82
N PHE A 49 -6.41 6.44 -7.30
CA PHE A 49 -5.09 6.16 -6.70
C PHE A 49 -4.20 7.42 -6.63
N SER A 50 -4.09 8.18 -7.73
CA SER A 50 -3.31 9.43 -7.77
C SER A 50 -3.74 10.45 -6.71
N ARG A 51 -5.05 10.63 -6.49
CA ARG A 51 -5.58 11.55 -5.47
C ARG A 51 -5.32 11.04 -4.06
N LEU A 52 -5.40 9.72 -3.84
CA LEU A 52 -5.09 9.10 -2.56
C LEU A 52 -3.60 9.26 -2.22
N THR A 53 -2.69 8.92 -3.14
CA THR A 53 -1.24 9.08 -2.95
C THR A 53 -0.88 10.52 -2.62
N HIS A 54 -1.52 11.49 -3.28
CA HIS A 54 -1.34 12.91 -2.98
C HIS A 54 -1.80 13.27 -1.56
N LEU A 55 -2.95 12.77 -1.13
CA LEU A 55 -3.43 13.00 0.25
C LEU A 55 -2.53 12.35 1.30
N LEU A 56 -2.00 11.16 1.04
CA LEU A 56 -1.05 10.47 1.92
C LEU A 56 0.26 11.25 2.06
N TYR A 57 0.79 11.77 0.95
CA TYR A 57 1.94 12.67 0.95
C TYR A 57 1.69 13.92 1.82
N ARG A 58 0.49 14.53 1.73
CA ARG A 58 0.11 15.71 2.53
C ARG A 58 0.04 15.46 4.04
N ILE A 59 -0.09 14.20 4.47
CA ILE A 59 -0.07 13.82 5.89
C ILE A 59 1.23 13.08 6.29
N ASN A 60 2.23 13.04 5.42
CA ASN A 60 3.51 12.35 5.62
C ASN A 60 3.34 10.85 5.95
N ILE A 61 2.52 10.16 5.15
CA ILE A 61 2.33 8.71 5.20
C ILE A 61 2.64 8.12 3.82
N SER A 62 3.38 7.01 3.78
CA SER A 62 3.60 6.25 2.55
C SER A 62 2.38 5.39 2.17
N VAL A 63 2.30 4.97 0.91
CA VAL A 63 1.23 4.06 0.46
C VAL A 63 1.35 2.70 1.16
N GLU A 64 2.58 2.24 1.39
CA GLU A 64 2.90 1.00 2.08
C GLU A 64 2.42 1.01 3.53
N GLU A 65 2.73 2.08 4.29
CA GLU A 65 2.24 2.25 5.66
C GLU A 65 0.71 2.32 5.71
N PHE A 66 0.10 3.05 4.77
CA PHE A 66 -1.36 3.14 4.69
C PHE A 66 -2.02 1.77 4.48
N VAL A 67 -1.52 1.00 3.50
CA VAL A 67 -2.01 -0.35 3.19
C VAL A 67 -1.83 -1.28 4.38
N PHE A 68 -0.66 -1.25 5.03
CA PHE A 68 -0.39 -2.03 6.23
C PHE A 68 -1.42 -1.77 7.33
N ILE A 69 -1.64 -0.49 7.65
CA ILE A 69 -2.55 -0.08 8.71
C ILE A 69 -3.99 -0.45 8.34
N ARG A 70 -4.39 -0.25 7.08
CA ARG A 70 -5.72 -0.62 6.59
C ARG A 70 -5.97 -2.12 6.75
N ASP A 71 -5.07 -2.99 6.30
CA ASP A 71 -5.34 -4.43 6.34
C ASP A 71 -5.19 -5.00 7.76
N LEU A 72 -4.34 -4.37 8.60
CA LEU A 72 -4.32 -4.63 10.04
C LEU A 72 -5.68 -4.33 10.69
N GLN A 73 -6.31 -3.21 10.34
CA GLN A 73 -7.62 -2.83 10.87
C GLN A 73 -8.78 -3.66 10.29
N SER A 74 -8.65 -4.12 9.05
CA SER A 74 -9.65 -4.99 8.43
C SER A 74 -9.60 -6.43 8.94
N GLY A 75 -8.54 -6.80 9.68
CA GLY A 75 -8.34 -8.15 10.21
C GLY A 75 -7.90 -9.16 9.13
N VAL A 76 -7.53 -8.70 7.93
CA VAL A 76 -6.84 -9.51 6.92
C VAL A 76 -5.48 -9.96 7.44
N VAL A 77 -4.92 -9.18 8.36
CA VAL A 77 -3.62 -9.40 8.97
C VAL A 77 -3.85 -9.88 10.41
N PRO A 78 -3.32 -11.05 10.79
CA PRO A 78 -3.39 -11.54 12.16
C PRO A 78 -2.61 -10.60 13.10
N THR A 79 -3.19 -10.33 14.27
CA THR A 79 -2.56 -9.54 15.33
C THR A 79 -1.43 -10.37 15.97
N SER A 80 -0.25 -10.36 15.34
CA SER A 80 1.12 -10.65 15.83
C SER A 80 1.38 -11.75 16.88
N ASN A 81 0.49 -12.71 17.13
CA ASN A 81 0.78 -13.89 17.95
C ASN A 81 1.21 -15.10 17.11
N ASP A 82 1.27 -14.96 15.79
CA ASP A 82 1.80 -16.00 14.90
C ASP A 82 3.27 -15.72 14.61
N PRO A 83 4.22 -16.52 15.16
CA PRO A 83 5.65 -16.35 14.92
C PRO A 83 6.06 -16.59 13.46
N ASN A 84 5.16 -17.12 12.62
CA ASN A 84 5.40 -17.33 11.19
C ASN A 84 4.72 -16.26 10.31
N PHE A 85 3.96 -15.33 10.89
CA PHE A 85 3.33 -14.28 10.10
C PHE A 85 4.31 -13.17 9.76
N VAL A 86 4.82 -13.20 8.53
CA VAL A 86 5.61 -12.11 7.95
C VAL A 86 4.66 -11.21 7.18
N TYR A 87 4.38 -10.02 7.72
CA TYR A 87 3.71 -8.99 6.94
C TYR A 87 4.68 -8.51 5.87
N ASN A 88 4.50 -9.00 4.66
CA ASN A 88 5.35 -8.61 3.54
C ASN A 88 4.94 -7.22 3.04
N THR A 89 5.26 -6.16 3.79
CA THR A 89 5.22 -4.76 3.30
C THR A 89 6.43 -4.42 2.45
N LEU A 90 7.24 -5.42 2.08
CA LEU A 90 8.27 -5.27 1.08
C LEU A 90 7.59 -4.85 -0.23
N THR A 91 7.52 -3.54 -0.47
CA THR A 91 8.17 -2.98 -1.66
C THR A 91 9.56 -3.59 -1.65
N HIS A 92 9.67 -4.82 -2.17
CA HIS A 92 10.90 -5.60 -2.15
C HIS A 92 11.98 -4.70 -2.70
N ARG A 93 13.23 -4.80 -2.24
CA ARG A 93 14.33 -4.04 -2.87
C ARG A 93 14.32 -4.21 -4.40
N ALA A 94 13.91 -5.38 -4.87
CA ALA A 94 13.66 -5.65 -6.28
C ALA A 94 12.47 -4.87 -6.91
N PHE A 95 11.44 -4.49 -6.14
CA PHE A 95 10.36 -3.62 -6.61
C PHE A 95 10.82 -2.16 -6.74
N VAL A 96 11.67 -1.65 -5.83
CA VAL A 96 12.33 -0.35 -6.03
C VAL A 96 13.20 -0.38 -7.28
N GLU A 97 13.97 -1.45 -7.50
CA GLU A 97 14.73 -1.65 -8.74
C GLU A 97 13.84 -1.73 -9.99
N VAL A 98 12.65 -2.35 -9.90
CA VAL A 98 11.67 -2.39 -11.00
C VAL A 98 11.08 -1.01 -11.27
N LEU A 99 10.78 -0.22 -10.24
CA LEU A 99 10.28 1.16 -10.37
C LEU A 99 11.35 2.09 -10.96
N ASP A 100 12.60 1.98 -10.53
CA ASP A 100 13.75 2.70 -11.10
C ASP A 100 13.96 2.33 -12.58
N TYR A 101 13.75 1.06 -12.93
CA TYR A 101 13.80 0.59 -14.32
C TYR A 101 12.63 1.08 -15.17
N GLN A 102 11.40 1.07 -14.63
CA GLN A 102 10.22 1.60 -15.31
C GLN A 102 10.32 3.11 -15.57
N ASN A 103 10.89 3.88 -14.64
CA ASN A 103 11.19 5.29 -14.86
C ASN A 103 12.18 5.50 -16.02
N ARG A 104 13.13 4.58 -16.20
CA ARG A 104 14.06 4.60 -17.33
C ARG A 104 13.37 4.32 -18.66
N PHE A 105 12.34 3.47 -18.69
CA PHE A 105 11.52 3.23 -19.89
C PHE A 105 10.55 4.34 -20.27
N SER A 106 10.30 5.29 -19.37
CA SER A 106 9.58 6.52 -19.69
C SER A 106 10.43 7.49 -20.54
N THR A 107 11.75 7.26 -20.61
CA THR A 107 12.71 8.15 -21.30
C THR A 107 13.59 7.47 -22.35
N GLN A 108 13.69 6.13 -22.37
CA GLN A 108 14.48 5.34 -23.31
C GLN A 108 13.76 4.02 -23.62
N GLU A 109 13.79 3.53 -24.87
CA GLU A 109 13.18 2.23 -25.17
C GLU A 109 13.94 1.06 -24.49
N PRO A 110 13.22 0.03 -24.00
CA PRO A 110 13.84 -1.14 -23.38
C PRO A 110 14.75 -1.92 -24.33
N THR A 111 15.92 -2.32 -23.83
CA THR A 111 16.83 -3.19 -24.58
C THR A 111 16.49 -4.67 -24.39
N PRO A 112 16.90 -5.56 -25.32
CA PRO A 112 16.75 -7.01 -25.16
C PRO A 112 17.35 -7.57 -23.85
N ALA A 113 18.42 -6.96 -23.34
CA ALA A 113 19.03 -7.34 -22.08
C ALA A 113 18.14 -7.03 -20.88
N ASP A 114 17.37 -5.94 -20.96
CA ASP A 114 16.44 -5.53 -19.91
C ASP A 114 15.27 -6.52 -19.83
N TYR A 115 14.73 -6.94 -20.99
CA TYR A 115 13.70 -7.99 -21.05
C TYR A 115 14.19 -9.31 -20.45
N ALA A 116 15.42 -9.73 -20.75
CA ALA A 116 16.01 -10.93 -20.20
C ALA A 116 16.19 -10.84 -18.67
N TYR A 117 16.55 -9.66 -18.16
CA TYR A 117 16.64 -9.40 -16.73
C TYR A 117 15.27 -9.55 -16.04
N PHE A 118 14.20 -8.95 -16.59
CA PHE A 118 12.86 -9.07 -15.99
C PHE A 118 12.34 -10.49 -15.99
N LEU A 119 12.50 -11.21 -17.10
CA LEU A 119 12.02 -12.59 -17.20
C LEU A 119 12.70 -13.49 -16.16
N LYS A 120 14.00 -13.28 -15.92
CA LYS A 120 14.73 -13.97 -14.85
C LYS A 120 14.19 -13.61 -13.47
N LYS A 121 13.94 -12.32 -13.21
CA LYS A 121 13.38 -11.86 -11.92
C LYS A 121 11.97 -12.37 -11.66
N GLU A 122 11.14 -12.46 -12.69
CA GLU A 122 9.81 -13.05 -12.61
C GLU A 122 9.89 -14.54 -12.25
N GLN A 123 10.77 -15.30 -12.89
CA GLN A 123 10.99 -16.73 -12.57
C GLN A 123 11.48 -16.93 -11.12
N GLU A 124 12.43 -16.11 -10.66
CA GLU A 124 12.90 -16.12 -9.27
C GLU A 124 11.76 -15.85 -8.27
N CYS A 125 10.87 -14.91 -8.61
CA CYS A 125 9.72 -14.56 -7.78
C CYS A 125 8.67 -15.68 -7.75
N GLN A 126 8.35 -16.27 -8.90
CA GLN A 126 7.41 -17.39 -9.02
C GLN A 126 7.91 -18.63 -8.26
N ALA A 127 9.21 -18.92 -8.33
CA ALA A 127 9.82 -20.03 -7.61
C ALA A 127 9.72 -19.85 -6.08
N ARG A 128 9.97 -18.65 -5.58
CA ARG A 128 9.79 -18.31 -4.15
C ARG A 128 8.34 -18.44 -3.72
N TYR A 129 7.42 -17.87 -4.49
CA TYR A 129 5.98 -17.95 -4.21
C TYR A 129 5.50 -19.41 -4.13
N ALA A 130 5.95 -20.27 -5.04
CA ALA A 130 5.65 -21.69 -5.04
C ALA A 130 6.24 -22.45 -3.84
N GLN A 131 7.41 -22.04 -3.33
CA GLN A 131 8.00 -22.61 -2.11
C GLN A 131 7.21 -22.22 -0.86
N ASP A 132 6.81 -20.94 -0.75
CA ASP A 132 6.11 -20.43 0.42
C ASP A 132 4.66 -20.94 0.50
N HIS A 133 3.96 -21.08 -0.64
CA HIS A 133 2.57 -21.56 -0.68
C HIS A 133 2.43 -23.10 -0.61
N ASN A 134 3.52 -23.86 -0.73
CA ASN A 134 3.51 -25.33 -0.58
C ASN A 134 3.91 -25.80 0.83
N ARG A 135 4.18 -24.90 1.78
CA ARG A 135 4.30 -25.25 3.21
C ARG A 135 2.91 -25.54 3.78
N LYS A 136 2.46 -26.80 3.68
CA LYS A 136 1.36 -27.28 4.54
C LYS A 136 1.79 -27.15 6.01
N PRO A 137 0.90 -26.75 6.94
CA PRO A 137 1.23 -26.82 8.36
C PRO A 137 1.50 -28.28 8.71
N ALA A 138 2.66 -28.55 9.29
CA ALA A 138 2.92 -29.85 9.89
C ALA A 138 1.88 -30.06 10.99
N SER A 139 0.98 -31.01 10.79
CA SER A 139 0.04 -31.47 11.81
C SER A 139 0.84 -32.02 13.00
N SER A 140 0.68 -31.40 14.16
CA SER A 140 1.08 -31.91 15.47
C SER A 140 0.03 -31.49 16.49
#